data_AF-A0A7D6DJM0-F1
#
_entry.id   AF-A0A7D6DJM0-F1
#
_cell.length_a   1.000
_cell.length_b   1.000
_cell.length_c   1.000
_cell.angle_alpha   90.00
_cell.angle_beta   90.00
_cell.angle_gamma   90.00
#
_symmetry.space_group_name_H-M   'P 1'
#
loop_
_entity.id
_entity.type
_entity.pdbx_description
1 polymer ?
#
loop_
_entity_poly.entity_id
_entity_poly.type
_entity_poly.pdbx_seq_one_letter_code
_entity_poly.pdbx_strand_id
1 'polypeptide(L)'
;MTAYLHPSIYQQDKKAIDFIENLPSQLKGDFYRQAIITAAALSEIDSRLLGLIITFYSKEFDINNFYSILEQTTGIEKNQSICRT
;
A
#
# COMPACT_ATOMS: atom_id res chain seq x y z
N MET A 1 -7.53 17.55 8.46
CA MET A 1 -7.90 16.43 7.58
C MET A 1 -8.15 15.23 8.47
N THR A 2 -9.26 14.53 8.29
CA THR A 2 -9.63 13.35 9.10
C THR A 2 -10.04 12.24 8.13
N ALA A 3 -9.51 11.04 8.33
CA ALA A 3 -9.86 9.85 7.57
C ALA A 3 -10.43 8.79 8.51
N TYR A 4 -11.37 7.98 8.01
CA TYR A 4 -12.07 6.96 8.80
C TYR A 4 -11.81 5.58 8.21
N LEU A 5 -11.60 4.61 9.09
CA LEU A 5 -11.51 3.19 8.77
C LEU A 5 -12.76 2.48 9.29
N HIS A 6 -13.21 1.46 8.57
CA HIS A 6 -14.39 0.66 8.87
C HIS A 6 -14.01 -0.81 9.10
N PRO A 7 -13.32 -1.15 10.22
CA PRO A 7 -12.80 -2.51 10.47
C PRO A 7 -13.87 -3.59 10.59
N SER A 8 -15.13 -3.22 10.87
CA SER A 8 -16.26 -4.14 10.89
C SER A 8 -16.79 -4.49 9.49
N ILE A 9 -16.43 -3.71 8.47
CA ILE A 9 -16.90 -3.85 7.09
C ILE A 9 -15.75 -4.38 6.21
N TYR A 10 -14.55 -3.82 6.36
CA TYR A 10 -13.38 -4.15 5.53
C TYR A 10 -12.30 -4.81 6.37
N GLN A 11 -11.90 -6.02 5.96
CA GLN A 11 -10.83 -6.78 6.63
C GLN A 11 -9.47 -6.06 6.52
N GLN A 12 -9.25 -5.35 5.42
CA GLN A 12 -8.08 -4.51 5.15
C GLN A 12 -7.89 -3.46 6.25
N ASP A 13 -8.98 -2.78 6.60
CA ASP A 13 -9.00 -1.71 7.61
C ASP A 13 -8.63 -2.26 8.98
N LYS A 14 -9.19 -3.43 9.34
CA LYS A 14 -8.82 -4.13 10.56
C LYS A 14 -7.34 -4.48 10.59
N LYS A 15 -6.81 -5.07 9.51
CA LYS A 15 -5.37 -5.39 9.41
C LYS A 15 -4.49 -4.14 9.54
N ALA A 16 -4.88 -3.04 8.92
CA ALA A 16 -4.14 -1.78 9.00
C ALA A 16 -4.14 -1.22 10.42
N ILE A 17 -5.29 -1.27 11.12
CA ILE A 17 -5.39 -0.89 12.52
C ILE A 17 -4.49 -1.78 13.38
N ASP A 18 -4.59 -3.10 13.25
CA ASP A 18 -3.76 -4.05 14.01
C ASP A 18 -2.27 -3.77 13.78
N PHE A 19 -1.84 -3.49 12.55
CA PHE A 19 -0.45 -3.12 12.24
C PHE A 19 -0.02 -1.83 12.96
N ILE A 20 -0.85 -0.77 12.88
CA ILE A 20 -0.54 0.53 13.48
C ILE A 20 -0.56 0.47 15.00
N GLU A 21 -1.47 -0.30 15.59
CA GLU A 21 -1.57 -0.46 17.04
C GLU A 21 -0.30 -1.08 17.63
N ASN A 22 0.30 -2.03 16.90
CA ASN A 22 1.54 -2.71 17.27
C ASN A 22 2.81 -1.86 17.08
N LEU A 23 2.73 -0.69 16.42
CA LEU A 23 3.87 0.21 16.33
C LEU A 23 4.15 0.92 17.68
N PRO A 24 5.42 1.20 18.01
CA PRO A 24 5.75 2.09 19.12
C PRO A 24 5.05 3.43 18.97
N SER A 25 4.45 3.95 20.05
CA SER A 25 3.65 5.20 20.01
C SER A 25 4.39 6.39 19.39
N GLN A 26 5.70 6.47 19.57
CA GLN A 26 6.56 7.52 19.02
C GLN A 26 6.64 7.49 17.48
N LEU A 27 6.48 6.30 16.87
CA LEU A 27 6.58 6.12 15.41
C LEU A 27 5.24 6.28 14.69
N LYS A 28 4.11 6.24 15.42
CA LYS A 28 2.78 6.31 14.81
C LYS A 28 2.57 7.62 14.04
N GLY A 29 2.99 8.74 14.59
CA GLY A 29 2.89 10.05 13.94
C GLY A 29 3.63 10.11 12.61
N ASP A 30 4.88 9.65 12.59
CA ASP A 30 5.70 9.60 11.38
C ASP A 30 5.14 8.62 10.35
N PHE A 31 4.64 7.47 10.81
CA PHE A 31 3.98 6.50 9.95
C PHE A 31 2.77 7.10 9.24
N TYR A 32 1.88 7.80 9.94
CA TYR A 32 0.72 8.45 9.31
C TYR A 32 1.14 9.50 8.27
N ARG A 33 2.15 10.32 8.58
CA ARG A 33 2.67 11.31 7.64
C ARG A 33 3.21 10.64 6.37
N GLN A 34 4.03 9.60 6.53
CA GLN A 34 4.59 8.85 5.40
C GLN A 34 3.50 8.17 4.58
N ALA A 35 2.51 7.54 5.24
CA ALA A 35 1.41 6.88 4.56
C ALA A 35 0.61 7.84 3.66
N ILE A 36 0.30 9.06 4.15
CA ILE A 36 -0.41 10.07 3.37
C ILE A 36 0.40 10.53 2.16
N ILE A 37 1.70 10.82 2.35
CA ILE A 37 2.58 11.29 1.26
C ILE A 37 2.74 10.19 0.20
N THR A 38 2.97 8.95 0.63
CA THR A 38 3.11 7.80 -0.28
C THR A 38 1.81 7.55 -1.06
N ALA A 39 0.65 7.64 -0.40
CA ALA A 39 -0.64 7.54 -1.06
C ALA A 39 -0.80 8.62 -2.15
N ALA A 40 -0.47 9.88 -1.85
CA ALA A 40 -0.53 10.95 -2.84
C ALA A 40 0.41 10.68 -4.03
N ALA A 41 1.67 10.32 -3.77
CA ALA A 41 2.66 10.03 -4.81
C ALA A 41 2.24 8.84 -5.70
N LEU A 42 1.69 7.77 -5.12
CA LEU A 42 1.19 6.63 -5.89
C LEU A 42 -0.02 7.01 -6.77
N SER A 43 -0.91 7.88 -6.27
CA SER A 43 -2.04 8.39 -7.05
C SER A 43 -1.62 9.27 -8.23
N GLU A 44 -0.49 9.98 -8.14
CA GLU A 44 0.07 10.74 -9.26
C GLU A 44 0.61 9.84 -10.39
N ILE A 45 1.09 8.64 -10.06
CA ILE A 45 1.54 7.65 -11.05
C ILE A 45 0.32 7.05 -11.78
N ASP A 46 -0.62 6.49 -11.03
CA ASP A 46 -1.90 6.00 -11.54
C ASP A 46 -2.94 6.01 -10.42
N SER A 47 -4.06 6.73 -10.64
CA SER A 47 -5.15 6.86 -9.67
C SER A 47 -5.75 5.53 -9.16
N ARG A 48 -5.62 4.43 -9.92
CA ARG A 48 -6.17 3.11 -9.59
C ARG A 48 -5.28 2.32 -8.63
N LEU A 49 -4.00 2.67 -8.53
CA LEU A 49 -3.00 1.92 -7.75
C LEU A 49 -3.41 1.72 -6.29
N LEU A 50 -3.83 2.79 -5.61
CA LEU A 50 -4.21 2.73 -4.20
C LEU A 50 -5.37 1.76 -3.98
N GLY A 51 -6.41 1.85 -4.82
CA GLY A 51 -7.58 0.99 -4.73
C GLY A 51 -7.23 -0.49 -4.93
N LEU A 52 -6.34 -0.78 -5.87
CA LEU A 52 -5.85 -2.14 -6.11
C LEU A 52 -5.02 -2.64 -4.92
N ILE A 53 -4.05 -1.87 -4.44
CA ILE A 53 -3.23 -2.24 -3.27
C ILE A 53 -4.12 -2.55 -2.06
N ILE A 54 -5.11 -1.70 -1.77
CA ILE A 54 -6.07 -1.93 -0.69
C ILE A 54 -6.83 -3.24 -0.93
N THR A 55 -7.36 -3.45 -2.13
CA THR A 55 -8.12 -4.67 -2.48
C THR A 55 -7.33 -5.95 -2.16
N PHE A 56 -6.04 -5.98 -2.51
CA PHE A 56 -5.17 -7.15 -2.31
C PHE A 56 -4.55 -7.26 -0.91
N TYR A 57 -4.62 -6.22 -0.08
CA TYR A 57 -4.08 -6.22 1.30
C TYR A 57 -4.75 -7.25 2.24
N SER A 58 -5.93 -7.78 1.87
CA SER A 58 -6.79 -8.56 2.76
C SER A 58 -6.31 -9.96 3.13
N LYS A 59 -5.62 -10.71 2.26
CA LYS A 59 -5.29 -12.13 2.54
C LYS A 59 -3.81 -12.45 2.51
N GLU A 60 -3.08 -12.14 1.45
CA GLU A 60 -1.65 -12.47 1.31
C GLU A 60 -0.96 -11.41 0.46
N PHE A 61 -0.79 -10.22 1.02
CA PHE A 61 -0.04 -9.18 0.34
C PHE A 61 1.45 -9.54 0.38
N ASP A 62 1.94 -10.07 -0.73
CA ASP A 62 3.33 -10.41 -0.93
C ASP A 62 3.93 -9.54 -2.06
N ILE A 63 5.24 -9.68 -2.24
CA ILE A 63 5.97 -8.88 -3.22
C ILE A 63 5.54 -9.22 -4.67
N ASN A 64 5.09 -10.45 -4.92
CA ASN A 64 4.66 -10.87 -6.26
C ASN A 64 3.32 -10.22 -6.64
N ASN A 65 2.37 -10.19 -5.71
CA ASN A 65 1.10 -9.50 -5.87
C ASN A 65 1.29 -7.99 -6.01
N PHE A 66 2.28 -7.41 -5.32
CA PHE A 66 2.60 -6.00 -5.50
C PHE A 66 3.15 -5.72 -6.91
N TYR A 67 4.08 -6.54 -7.42
CA TYR A 67 4.61 -6.38 -8.77
C TYR A 67 3.54 -6.55 -9.84
N SER A 68 2.62 -7.51 -9.70
CA SER A 68 1.56 -7.72 -10.69
C SER A 68 0.61 -6.52 -10.77
N ILE A 69 0.30 -5.88 -9.63
CA ILE A 69 -0.48 -4.64 -9.60
C ILE A 69 0.26 -3.50 -10.32
N LEU A 70 1.56 -3.37 -10.10
CA LEU A 70 2.38 -2.34 -10.76
C LEU A 70 2.46 -2.57 -12.28
N GLU A 71 2.70 -3.81 -12.72
CA GLU A 71 2.72 -4.16 -14.15
C GLU A 71 1.39 -3.81 -14.83
N GLN A 72 0.26 -4.16 -14.20
CA GLN A 72 -1.09 -3.91 -14.75
C GLN A 72 -1.48 -2.42 -14.82
N THR A 73 -0.92 -1.59 -13.95
CA THR A 73 -1.28 -0.16 -13.84
C THR A 73 -0.34 0.73 -14.63
N THR A 74 0.95 0.45 -14.58
CA THR A 74 1.99 1.29 -15.20
C THR A 74 2.35 0.86 -16.63
N GLY A 75 2.02 -0.38 -17.01
CA GLY A 75 2.44 -0.96 -18.30
C GLY A 75 3.95 -1.19 -18.40
N ILE A 76 4.69 -1.06 -17.29
CA ILE A 76 6.12 -1.35 -17.25
C ILE A 76 6.30 -2.87 -17.22
N GLU A 77 6.68 -3.44 -18.36
CA GLU A 77 7.15 -4.82 -18.43
C GLU A 77 8.47 -4.95 -17.66
N LYS A 78 8.69 -6.09 -16.97
CA LYS A 78 9.94 -6.42 -16.28
C LYS A 78 11.13 -6.21 -17.21
N ASN A 79 11.80 -5.08 -17.08
CA ASN A 79 13.14 -4.92 -17.65
C ASN A 79 14.12 -5.61 -16.68
N GLN A 80 14.16 -6.94 -16.69
CA GLN A 80 15.15 -7.77 -15.98
C GLN A 80 16.55 -7.71 -16.61
N SER A 81 16.89 -6.57 -17.22
CA SER A 81 18.23 -6.29 -17.66
C SER A 81 18.86 -5.35 -16.64
N ILE A 82 20.06 -5.67 -16.14
CA ILE A 82 20.90 -4.91 -15.18
C ILE A 82 20.58 -5.32 -13.72
N CYS A 83 21.33 -6.15 -12.99
CA CYS A 83 22.76 -6.45 -12.99
C CYS A 83 23.01 -7.95 -12.72
N ARG A 84 23.76 -8.62 -13.59
CA ARG A 84 24.67 -9.71 -13.21
C ARG A 84 26.08 -9.17 -13.40
N THR A 85 26.77 -8.85 -12.32
CA THR A 85 28.22 -8.63 -12.29
C THR A 85 28.75 -9.10 -10.95
#